data_AF-A0A542TH49-F1
#
_entry.id   AF-A0A542TH49-F1
#
_cell.length_a   1.000
_cell.length_b   1.000
_cell.length_c   1.000
_cell.angle_alpha   90.00
_cell.angle_beta   90.00
_cell.angle_gamma   90.00
#
_symmetry.space_group_name_H-M   'P 1'
#
loop_
_entity.id
_entity.type
_entity.pdbx_description
1 polymer ?
#
loop_
_entity_poly.entity_id
_entity_poly.type
_entity_poly.pdbx_seq_one_letter_code
_entity_poly.pdbx_strand_id
1 'polypeptide(L)'
;MSVAEQASDGCGMLVGVFDAPNDGWSFATAREPARFGVCEVNGVPGVEHAVGARGTLCGISARHTTHYLHLLVADAVQSCRRCRQEAEAAPTQPCVQERLHDRVLDSAPSTTRDELLAALRLGANVRLWINGRSTDLAKFYARLDELTDGADSAAEAFASAATIGLANVEHDLWRFLVVLPEDGGPPITARGPRDLR
;
A
#
# COMPACT_ATOMS: atom_id res chain seq x y z
N MET A 1 36.54 -22.86 -0.83
CA MET A 1 35.54 -22.78 -1.92
C MET A 1 34.26 -22.29 -1.29
N SER A 2 34.08 -20.97 -1.32
CA SER A 2 32.97 -20.27 -0.69
C SER A 2 31.72 -20.44 -1.54
N VAL A 3 30.63 -20.86 -0.90
CA VAL A 3 29.29 -20.76 -1.44
C VAL A 3 28.70 -19.53 -0.77
N ALA A 4 28.59 -18.43 -1.53
CA ALA A 4 27.97 -17.20 -1.08
C ALA A 4 26.75 -16.90 -1.95
N GLU A 5 25.67 -16.59 -1.25
CA GLU A 5 24.60 -15.67 -1.63
C GLU A 5 23.86 -15.88 -2.96
N GLN A 6 22.59 -16.25 -2.83
CA GLN A 6 21.49 -15.53 -3.45
C GLN A 6 20.20 -15.87 -2.71
N ALA A 7 19.93 -15.14 -1.63
CA ALA A 7 18.61 -15.04 -1.05
C ALA A 7 17.84 -13.97 -1.84
N SER A 8 16.89 -14.40 -2.66
CA SER A 8 15.97 -13.52 -3.35
C SER A 8 14.90 -13.02 -2.36
N ASP A 9 15.20 -11.94 -1.65
CA ASP A 9 14.24 -11.18 -0.84
C ASP A 9 13.33 -10.34 -1.77
N GLY A 10 12.32 -11.01 -2.32
CA GLY A 10 11.28 -10.38 -3.12
C GLY A 10 10.14 -9.83 -2.27
N CYS A 11 10.40 -8.78 -1.47
CA CYS A 11 9.30 -7.94 -0.94
C CYS A 11 9.03 -6.82 -1.96
N GLY A 12 8.22 -7.13 -2.98
CA GLY A 12 7.82 -6.16 -3.99
C GLY A 12 6.93 -5.08 -3.39
N MET A 13 7.35 -3.81 -3.51
CA MET A 13 6.52 -2.65 -3.19
C MET A 13 5.32 -2.56 -4.13
N LEU A 14 4.10 -2.80 -3.63
CA LEU A 14 2.89 -2.52 -4.39
C LEU A 14 2.55 -1.04 -4.28
N VAL A 15 2.70 -0.29 -5.37
CA VAL A 15 2.32 1.13 -5.43
C VAL A 15 0.87 1.26 -5.87
N GLY A 16 -0.01 1.64 -4.93
CA GLY A 16 -1.33 2.15 -5.25
C GLY A 16 -1.29 3.67 -5.42
N VAL A 17 -1.53 4.15 -6.65
CA VAL A 17 -1.93 5.55 -6.89
C VAL A 17 -3.46 5.59 -6.86
N PHE A 18 -4.02 6.47 -6.02
CA PHE A 18 -5.46 6.59 -5.82
C PHE A 18 -5.94 7.96 -6.28
N ASP A 19 -7.07 7.97 -6.99
CA ASP A 19 -7.69 9.21 -7.42
C ASP A 19 -8.43 9.87 -6.25
N ALA A 20 -8.47 11.20 -6.25
CA ALA A 20 -9.26 11.94 -5.28
C ALA A 20 -10.76 11.64 -5.46
N PRO A 21 -11.56 11.71 -4.38
CA PRO A 21 -13.02 11.62 -4.47
C PRO A 21 -13.64 12.61 -5.46
N ASN A 22 -14.72 12.20 -6.12
CA ASN A 22 -15.50 13.04 -7.04
C ASN A 22 -16.85 13.46 -6.43
N ASP A 23 -17.57 14.33 -7.14
CA ASP A 23 -18.90 14.81 -6.75
C ASP A 23 -19.90 13.63 -6.75
N GLY A 24 -20.24 13.13 -5.56
CA GLY A 24 -21.09 11.95 -5.36
C GLY A 24 -20.42 10.79 -4.62
N TRP A 25 -19.14 10.92 -4.29
CA TRP A 25 -18.43 9.96 -3.45
C TRP A 25 -19.03 9.90 -2.03
N SER A 26 -19.06 8.70 -1.45
CA SER A 26 -19.40 8.49 -0.05
C SER A 26 -18.49 7.43 0.57
N PHE A 27 -18.03 7.66 1.80
CA PHE A 27 -17.16 6.73 2.51
C PHE A 27 -17.75 5.31 2.59
N ALA A 28 -19.04 5.18 2.96
CA ALA A 28 -19.66 3.88 3.24
C ALA A 28 -20.06 3.10 1.97
N THR A 29 -20.20 3.77 0.83
CA THR A 29 -20.73 3.14 -0.40
C THR A 29 -19.78 3.22 -1.58
N ALA A 30 -18.69 3.98 -1.50
CA ALA A 30 -17.69 4.04 -2.57
C ALA A 30 -17.02 2.67 -2.70
N ARG A 31 -17.07 2.13 -3.91
CA ARG A 31 -16.48 0.83 -4.24
C ARG A 31 -15.54 0.98 -5.42
N GLU A 32 -14.40 0.32 -5.31
CA GLU A 32 -13.36 0.31 -6.33
C GLU A 32 -13.25 -1.08 -6.96
N PRO A 33 -12.86 -1.19 -8.24
CA PRO A 33 -12.41 -2.46 -8.80
C PRO A 33 -11.32 -3.07 -7.94
N ALA A 34 -11.35 -4.39 -7.73
CA ALA A 34 -10.25 -5.08 -7.06
C ALA A 34 -8.97 -4.89 -7.88
N ARG A 35 -7.89 -4.49 -7.19
CA ARG A 35 -6.58 -4.26 -7.80
C ARG A 35 -5.65 -5.39 -7.37
N PHE A 36 -4.86 -5.89 -8.33
CA PHE A 36 -3.93 -6.98 -8.12
C PHE A 36 -2.53 -6.53 -8.52
N GLY A 37 -1.53 -6.84 -7.71
CA GLY A 37 -0.14 -6.67 -8.11
C GLY A 37 0.21 -7.57 -9.30
N VAL A 38 1.25 -7.23 -10.03
CA VAL A 38 1.77 -8.08 -11.12
C VAL A 38 2.91 -8.96 -10.63
N CYS A 39 2.98 -10.18 -11.15
CA CYS A 39 4.18 -10.98 -11.15
C CYS A 39 4.39 -11.65 -12.52
N GLU A 40 5.62 -12.08 -12.79
CA GLU A 40 5.93 -12.97 -13.92
C GLU A 40 6.42 -14.31 -13.39
N VAL A 41 6.34 -15.35 -14.23
CA VAL A 41 6.89 -16.66 -13.89
C VAL A 41 8.41 -16.64 -14.05
N ASN A 42 9.11 -17.20 -13.07
CA ASN A 42 10.58 -17.25 -13.09
C ASN A 42 11.09 -17.96 -14.35
N GLY A 43 11.96 -17.27 -15.10
CA GLY A 43 12.53 -17.79 -16.35
C GLY A 43 11.60 -17.75 -17.56
N VAL A 44 10.38 -17.21 -17.43
CA VAL A 44 9.43 -17.02 -18.54
C VAL A 44 8.91 -15.57 -18.54
N PRO A 45 9.75 -14.60 -18.95
CA PRO A 45 9.35 -13.19 -18.97
C PRO A 45 8.34 -12.91 -20.09
N GLY A 46 7.56 -11.83 -19.93
CA GLY A 46 6.67 -11.30 -20.97
C GLY A 46 5.20 -11.71 -20.84
N VAL A 47 4.83 -12.43 -19.78
CA VAL A 47 3.41 -12.66 -19.42
C VAL A 47 3.18 -12.26 -17.97
N GLU A 48 2.35 -11.26 -17.79
CA GLU A 48 1.99 -10.71 -16.47
C GLU A 48 0.84 -11.49 -15.85
N HIS A 49 1.00 -11.84 -14.57
CA HIS A 49 0.00 -12.55 -13.79
C HIS A 49 -0.46 -11.68 -12.60
N ALA A 50 -1.75 -11.73 -12.29
CA ALA A 50 -2.27 -11.10 -11.08
C ALA A 50 -1.86 -11.90 -9.85
N VAL A 51 -1.21 -11.24 -8.89
CA VAL A 51 -0.91 -11.78 -7.56
C VAL A 51 -2.20 -11.88 -6.75
N GLY A 52 -2.49 -13.07 -6.24
CA GLY A 52 -3.55 -13.38 -5.28
C GLY A 52 -2.97 -13.90 -3.96
N ALA A 53 -3.86 -14.34 -3.06
CA ALA A 53 -3.49 -14.65 -1.67
C ALA A 53 -2.50 -15.82 -1.49
N ARG A 54 -2.40 -16.76 -2.45
CA ARG A 54 -1.56 -17.98 -2.35
C ARG A 54 -0.64 -18.20 -3.56
N GLY A 55 -0.43 -17.17 -4.37
CA GLY A 55 0.14 -17.28 -5.71
C GLY A 55 -0.66 -16.44 -6.68
N THR A 56 -0.70 -16.79 -7.96
CA THR A 56 -1.44 -16.02 -8.96
C THR A 56 -2.91 -16.41 -9.02
N LEU A 57 -3.78 -15.53 -9.53
CA LEU A 57 -5.19 -15.84 -9.76
C LEU A 57 -5.38 -17.04 -10.70
N CYS A 58 -4.45 -17.26 -11.63
CA CYS A 58 -4.49 -18.42 -12.52
C CYS A 58 -3.91 -19.72 -11.92
N GLY A 59 -3.47 -19.70 -10.65
CA GLY A 59 -3.06 -20.88 -9.90
C GLY A 59 -1.55 -21.16 -9.88
N ILE A 60 -0.70 -20.21 -10.26
CA ILE A 60 0.77 -20.38 -10.18
C ILE A 60 1.21 -20.10 -8.75
N SER A 61 2.00 -20.99 -8.16
CA SER A 61 2.52 -20.79 -6.81
C SER A 61 3.47 -19.59 -6.73
N ALA A 62 3.36 -18.81 -5.66
CA ALA A 62 4.23 -17.65 -5.40
C ALA A 62 5.73 -17.99 -5.43
N ARG A 63 6.10 -19.23 -5.10
CA ARG A 63 7.51 -19.70 -5.14
C ARG A 63 8.13 -19.76 -6.54
N HIS A 64 7.30 -19.65 -7.59
CA HIS A 64 7.73 -19.68 -8.98
C HIS A 64 7.56 -18.32 -9.68
N THR A 65 7.33 -17.25 -8.93
CA THR A 65 7.03 -15.94 -9.50
C THR A 65 7.94 -14.85 -8.96
N THR A 66 8.24 -13.88 -9.81
CA THR A 66 8.91 -12.63 -9.45
C THR A 66 7.89 -11.50 -9.47
N HIS A 67 7.73 -10.81 -8.34
CA HIS A 67 6.73 -9.74 -8.20
C HIS A 67 7.27 -8.40 -8.71
N TYR A 68 6.41 -7.62 -9.35
CA TYR A 68 6.70 -6.28 -9.86
C TYR A 68 5.96 -5.21 -9.05
N LEU A 69 6.42 -3.96 -9.20
CA LEU A 69 5.97 -2.82 -8.40
C LEU A 69 4.74 -2.09 -8.98
N HIS A 70 4.04 -2.70 -9.94
CA HIS A 70 2.87 -2.14 -10.59
C HIS A 70 1.67 -3.09 -10.54
N LEU A 71 0.49 -2.52 -10.81
CA LEU A 71 -0.79 -3.24 -10.82
C LEU A 71 -1.03 -3.90 -12.18
N LEU A 72 -1.79 -5.01 -12.17
CA LEU A 72 -2.19 -5.69 -13.38
C LEU A 72 -3.09 -4.75 -14.19
N VAL A 73 -2.68 -4.47 -15.41
CA VAL A 73 -3.48 -3.76 -16.39
C VAL A 73 -4.27 -4.82 -17.17
N ALA A 74 -5.54 -5.02 -16.78
CA ALA A 74 -6.34 -6.14 -17.24
C ALA A 74 -6.42 -6.20 -18.78
N ASP A 75 -6.58 -5.06 -19.45
CA ASP A 75 -6.68 -4.94 -20.91
C ASP A 75 -5.35 -5.04 -21.67
N ALA A 76 -4.21 -5.03 -20.97
CA ALA A 76 -2.91 -5.10 -21.61
C ALA A 76 -2.66 -6.48 -22.26
N VAL A 77 -1.99 -6.47 -23.42
CA VAL A 77 -1.76 -7.68 -24.25
C VAL A 77 -0.91 -8.72 -23.52
N GLN A 78 0.04 -8.28 -22.70
CA GLN A 78 0.91 -9.14 -21.91
C GLN A 78 0.21 -9.77 -20.69
N SER A 79 -1.01 -9.34 -20.34
CA SER A 79 -1.73 -9.89 -19.19
C SER A 79 -2.26 -11.30 -19.49
N CYS A 80 -1.93 -12.24 -18.61
CA CYS A 80 -2.43 -13.61 -18.65
C CYS A 80 -3.96 -13.62 -18.75
N ARG A 81 -4.50 -14.23 -19.82
CA ARG A 81 -5.95 -14.25 -20.11
C ARG A 81 -6.80 -14.72 -18.93
N ARG A 82 -6.35 -15.74 -18.20
CA ARG A 82 -7.08 -16.25 -17.02
C ARG A 82 -7.03 -15.25 -15.87
N CYS A 83 -5.86 -14.66 -15.60
CA CYS A 83 -5.76 -13.61 -14.58
C CYS A 83 -6.63 -12.40 -14.90
N ARG A 84 -6.73 -12.00 -16.18
CA ARG A 84 -7.65 -10.94 -16.64
C ARG A 84 -9.09 -11.26 -16.28
N GLN A 85 -9.58 -12.44 -16.68
CA GLN A 85 -10.96 -12.85 -16.42
C GLN A 85 -11.29 -12.89 -14.93
N GLU A 86 -10.40 -13.45 -14.12
CA GLU A 86 -10.58 -13.52 -12.66
C GLU A 86 -10.52 -12.12 -12.02
N ALA A 87 -9.64 -11.24 -12.51
CA ALA A 87 -9.54 -9.87 -12.00
C ALA A 87 -10.76 -9.02 -12.37
N GLU A 88 -11.30 -9.15 -13.58
CA GLU A 88 -12.53 -8.48 -14.03
C GLU A 88 -13.77 -9.00 -13.28
N ALA A 89 -13.81 -10.30 -12.98
CA ALA A 89 -14.90 -10.92 -12.23
C ALA A 89 -14.79 -10.72 -10.71
N ALA A 90 -13.65 -10.19 -10.22
CA ALA A 90 -13.43 -10.02 -8.80
C ALA A 90 -14.44 -9.03 -8.20
N PRO A 91 -15.02 -9.32 -7.02
CA PRO A 91 -15.89 -8.38 -6.34
C PRO A 91 -15.20 -7.04 -6.13
N THR A 92 -15.95 -5.96 -6.32
CA THR A 92 -15.48 -4.62 -5.95
C THR A 92 -15.16 -4.57 -4.46
N GLN A 93 -14.19 -3.74 -4.08
CA GLN A 93 -13.75 -3.59 -2.70
C GLN A 93 -14.19 -2.22 -2.14
N PRO A 94 -14.27 -2.07 -0.81
CA PRO A 94 -14.30 -0.75 -0.17
C PRO A 94 -13.25 0.19 -0.74
N CYS A 95 -13.55 1.49 -0.81
CA CYS A 95 -12.59 2.48 -1.29
C CYS A 95 -11.32 2.52 -0.43
N VAL A 96 -10.23 3.09 -0.95
CA VAL A 96 -8.95 3.18 -0.22
C VAL A 96 -9.10 3.87 1.14
N GLN A 97 -9.97 4.88 1.24
CA GLN A 97 -10.21 5.60 2.49
C GLN A 97 -10.83 4.68 3.54
N GLU A 98 -11.83 3.88 3.17
CA GLU A 98 -12.49 2.91 4.06
C GLU A 98 -11.49 1.83 4.49
N ARG A 99 -10.73 1.27 3.54
CA ARG A 99 -9.70 0.26 3.85
C ARG A 99 -8.62 0.79 4.80
N LEU A 100 -8.14 2.02 4.59
CA LEU A 100 -7.11 2.62 5.45
C LEU A 100 -7.70 3.02 6.81
N HIS A 101 -8.92 3.54 6.84
CA HIS A 101 -9.63 3.87 8.08
C HIS A 101 -9.73 2.64 8.98
N ASP A 102 -10.14 1.50 8.44
CA ASP A 102 -10.27 0.26 9.21
C ASP A 102 -8.94 -0.22 9.79
N ARG A 103 -7.83 -0.02 9.08
CA ARG A 103 -6.49 -0.31 9.62
C ARG A 103 -6.15 0.62 10.78
N VAL A 104 -6.40 1.92 10.64
CA VAL A 104 -6.09 2.94 11.65
C VAL A 104 -6.94 2.80 12.92
N LEU A 105 -8.08 2.09 12.87
CA LEU A 105 -8.85 1.78 14.08
C LEU A 105 -8.03 1.00 15.12
N ASP A 106 -7.08 0.17 14.69
CA ASP A 106 -6.23 -0.63 15.59
C ASP A 106 -5.05 0.17 16.18
N SER A 107 -4.84 1.41 15.75
CA SER A 107 -3.82 2.31 16.31
C SER A 107 -4.13 2.70 17.75
N ALA A 108 -3.07 2.99 18.51
CA ALA A 108 -3.21 3.60 19.83
C ALA A 108 -4.02 4.92 19.76
N PRO A 109 -4.98 5.16 20.67
CA PRO A 109 -5.76 6.39 20.68
C PRO A 109 -4.89 7.65 20.78
N SER A 110 -5.10 8.61 19.89
CA SER A 110 -4.43 9.91 19.88
C SER A 110 -5.27 10.94 19.12
N THR A 111 -5.05 12.23 19.37
CA THR A 111 -5.72 13.30 18.62
C THR A 111 -5.42 13.20 17.12
N THR A 112 -4.17 12.94 16.74
CA THR A 112 -3.77 12.77 15.33
C THR A 112 -4.47 11.58 14.67
N ARG A 113 -4.64 10.47 15.39
CA ARG A 113 -5.41 9.32 14.90
C ARG A 113 -6.86 9.71 14.64
N ASP A 114 -7.50 10.36 15.61
CA ASP A 114 -8.93 10.68 15.52
C ASP A 114 -9.21 11.71 14.40
N GLU A 115 -8.32 12.69 14.22
CA GLU A 115 -8.36 13.63 13.10
C GLU A 115 -8.17 12.93 11.74
N LEU A 116 -7.23 11.99 11.63
CA LEU A 116 -7.05 11.19 10.43
C LEU A 116 -8.29 10.35 10.10
N LEU A 117 -8.89 9.68 11.09
CA LEU A 117 -10.11 8.90 10.90
C LEU A 117 -11.26 9.77 10.41
N ALA A 118 -11.41 10.98 10.95
CA ALA A 118 -12.39 11.96 10.49
C ALA A 118 -12.10 12.40 9.04
N ALA A 119 -10.84 12.73 8.73
CA ALA A 119 -10.42 13.14 7.39
C ALA A 119 -10.69 12.06 6.33
N LEU A 120 -10.41 10.79 6.64
CA LEU A 120 -10.70 9.66 5.73
C LEU A 120 -12.19 9.54 5.43
N ARG A 121 -13.06 9.74 6.42
CA ARG A 121 -14.53 9.77 6.22
C ARG A 121 -15.00 10.93 5.35
N LEU A 122 -14.26 12.05 5.37
CA LEU A 122 -14.51 13.22 4.52
C LEU A 122 -13.86 13.12 3.14
N GLY A 123 -13.23 11.98 2.81
CA GLY A 123 -12.62 11.78 1.49
C GLY A 123 -11.22 12.35 1.38
N ALA A 124 -10.42 12.30 2.45
CA ALA A 124 -9.01 12.63 2.38
C ALA A 124 -8.28 11.92 1.23
N ASN A 125 -7.33 12.62 0.63
CA ASN A 125 -6.57 12.12 -0.50
C ASN A 125 -5.48 11.17 -0.02
N VAL A 126 -5.65 9.86 -0.22
CA VAL A 126 -4.60 8.87 0.04
C VAL A 126 -3.65 8.88 -1.16
N ARG A 127 -2.57 9.66 -1.07
CA ARG A 127 -1.65 9.83 -2.21
C ARG A 127 -0.85 8.59 -2.53
N LEU A 128 -0.60 7.79 -1.51
CA LEU A 128 0.31 6.67 -1.55
C LEU A 128 -0.09 5.67 -0.47
N TRP A 129 -0.08 4.39 -0.81
CA TRP A 129 -0.03 3.29 0.13
C TRP A 129 0.86 2.20 -0.46
N ILE A 130 2.01 1.95 0.17
CA ILE A 130 3.06 1.01 -0.26
C ILE A 130 3.58 0.19 0.91
N ASN A 131 4.10 -1.00 0.62
CA ASN A 131 4.98 -1.75 1.52
C ASN A 131 6.38 -1.77 0.92
N GLY A 132 7.43 -1.92 1.71
CA GLY A 132 8.79 -1.94 1.18
C GLY A 132 9.85 -1.89 2.26
N ARG A 133 11.13 -1.79 1.86
CA ARG A 133 12.23 -1.68 2.82
C ARG A 133 12.09 -0.42 3.66
N SER A 134 12.12 -0.57 4.97
CA SER A 134 11.88 0.53 5.91
C SER A 134 12.83 1.70 5.71
N THR A 135 14.09 1.43 5.39
CA THR A 135 15.12 2.46 5.12
C THR A 135 14.81 3.29 3.88
N ASP A 136 14.32 2.66 2.80
CA ASP A 136 13.93 3.37 1.58
C ASP A 136 12.65 4.19 1.82
N LEU A 137 11.68 3.61 2.52
CA LEU A 137 10.42 4.28 2.84
C LEU A 137 10.62 5.52 3.71
N ALA A 138 11.41 5.39 4.78
CA ALA A 138 11.76 6.50 5.66
C ALA A 138 12.45 7.63 4.90
N LYS A 139 13.40 7.29 4.02
CA LYS A 139 14.22 8.26 3.28
C LYS A 139 13.43 9.02 2.21
N PHE A 140 12.60 8.34 1.44
CA PHE A 140 11.99 8.92 0.24
C PHE A 140 10.54 9.37 0.41
N TYR A 141 9.81 8.79 1.37
CA TYR A 141 8.36 8.98 1.45
C TYR A 141 7.87 9.47 2.80
N ALA A 142 8.60 9.23 3.90
CA ALA A 142 8.13 9.60 5.24
C ALA A 142 8.28 11.11 5.54
N ARG A 143 9.38 11.75 5.12
CA ARG A 143 9.73 13.15 5.46
C ARG A 143 9.53 13.42 6.95
N LEU A 144 10.23 12.63 7.78
CA LEU A 144 10.07 12.58 9.23
C LEU A 144 10.41 13.91 9.91
N ASP A 145 11.35 14.66 9.33
CA ASP A 145 11.82 15.98 9.78
C ASP A 145 10.76 17.07 9.69
N GLU A 146 9.70 16.85 8.92
CA GLU A 146 8.59 17.79 8.75
C GLU A 146 7.37 17.43 9.59
N LEU A 147 7.42 16.31 10.33
CA LEU A 147 6.32 15.90 11.18
C LEU A 147 6.35 16.70 12.49
N THR A 148 5.19 17.24 12.85
CA THR A 148 4.99 18.00 14.10
C THR A 148 4.44 17.15 15.23
N ASP A 149 3.86 15.98 14.91
CA ASP A 149 3.37 15.00 15.88
C ASP A 149 3.68 13.57 15.42
N GLY A 150 4.01 12.68 16.36
CA GLY A 150 4.28 11.26 16.10
C GLY A 150 5.59 10.94 15.36
N ALA A 151 6.50 11.91 15.17
CA ALA A 151 7.74 11.74 14.42
C ALA A 151 8.66 10.65 15.01
N ASP A 152 8.90 10.70 16.32
CA ASP A 152 9.79 9.75 17.00
C ASP A 152 9.26 8.31 16.93
N SER A 153 7.96 8.11 17.19
CA SER A 153 7.33 6.79 17.09
C SER A 153 7.36 6.24 15.66
N ALA A 154 7.16 7.10 14.65
CA ALA A 154 7.29 6.69 13.26
C ALA A 154 8.75 6.29 12.94
N ALA A 155 9.73 7.07 13.39
CA ALA A 155 11.15 6.78 13.21
C ALA A 155 11.56 5.45 13.85
N GLU A 156 11.10 5.20 15.08
CA GLU A 156 11.32 3.94 15.80
C GLU A 156 10.74 2.74 15.04
N ALA A 157 9.54 2.89 14.47
CA ALA A 157 8.91 1.83 13.69
C ALA A 157 9.72 1.50 12.42
N PHE A 158 10.21 2.51 11.69
CA PHE A 158 11.08 2.28 10.54
C PHE A 158 12.42 1.62 10.93
N ALA A 159 12.94 1.92 12.12
CA ALA A 159 14.18 1.30 12.60
C ALA A 159 14.00 -0.15 13.08
N SER A 160 12.77 -0.52 13.46
CA SER A 160 12.47 -1.80 14.10
C SER A 160 12.20 -2.96 13.14
N ALA A 161 11.94 -2.68 11.86
CA ALA A 161 11.59 -3.70 10.87
C ALA A 161 12.42 -3.55 9.59
N ALA A 162 12.74 -4.66 8.91
CA ALA A 162 13.40 -4.64 7.60
C ALA A 162 12.45 -4.13 6.50
N THR A 163 11.18 -4.53 6.58
CA THR A 163 10.08 -4.12 5.70
C THR A 163 8.90 -3.59 6.50
N ILE A 164 8.21 -2.60 5.95
CA ILE A 164 7.09 -1.95 6.61
C ILE A 164 6.13 -1.35 5.57
N GLY A 165 4.86 -1.21 5.94
CA GLY A 165 3.89 -0.45 5.19
C GLY A 165 3.90 1.03 5.53
N LEU A 166 3.59 1.86 4.54
CA LEU A 166 3.50 3.31 4.66
C LEU A 166 2.31 3.80 3.83
N ALA A 167 1.48 4.66 4.42
CA ALA A 167 0.51 5.47 3.70
C ALA A 167 0.72 6.96 3.97
N ASN A 168 0.60 7.78 2.92
CA ASN A 168 0.57 9.23 3.02
C ASN A 168 -0.84 9.73 2.66
N VAL A 169 -1.43 10.50 3.55
CA VAL A 169 -2.78 11.04 3.41
C VAL A 169 -2.75 12.56 3.51
N GLU A 170 -3.39 13.25 2.59
CA GLU A 170 -3.52 14.71 2.60
C GLU A 170 -4.98 15.12 2.81
N HIS A 171 -5.20 16.05 3.74
CA HIS A 171 -6.51 16.68 3.96
C HIS A 171 -6.30 18.09 4.50
N ASP A 172 -6.92 19.08 3.84
CA ASP A 172 -6.75 20.50 4.12
C ASP A 172 -5.26 20.93 4.21
N LEU A 173 -4.85 21.46 5.36
CA LEU A 173 -3.50 21.94 5.66
C LEU A 173 -2.58 20.84 6.20
N TRP A 174 -3.06 19.60 6.29
CA TRP A 174 -2.35 18.53 6.97
C TRP A 174 -1.95 17.40 6.02
N ARG A 175 -0.76 16.88 6.28
CA ARG A 175 -0.28 15.59 5.78
C ARG A 175 -0.18 14.63 6.95
N PHE A 176 -0.83 13.49 6.83
CA PHE A 176 -0.72 12.39 7.77
C PHE A 176 0.16 11.30 7.18
N LEU A 177 1.01 10.74 8.04
CA LEU A 177 1.80 9.55 7.78
C LEU A 177 1.21 8.42 8.61
N VAL A 178 0.92 7.29 7.97
CA VAL A 178 0.53 6.05 8.64
C VAL A 178 1.58 5.00 8.39
N VAL A 179 2.23 4.52 9.45
CA VAL A 179 3.16 3.40 9.40
C VAL A 179 2.41 2.13 9.79
N LEU A 180 2.53 1.10 8.97
CA LEU A 180 1.78 -0.16 9.06
C LEU A 180 2.77 -1.32 9.23
N PRO A 181 3.05 -1.77 10.47
CA PRO A 181 3.90 -2.93 10.72
C PRO A 181 3.39 -4.19 10.00
N GLU A 182 4.29 -4.93 9.33
CA GLU A 182 3.93 -6.17 8.62
C GLU A 182 3.66 -7.34 9.56
N ASP A 183 4.22 -7.30 10.77
CA ASP A 183 4.04 -8.30 11.83
C ASP A 183 2.64 -8.24 12.47
N GLY A 184 1.76 -7.36 12.00
CA GLY A 184 0.43 -7.16 12.55
C GLY A 184 0.40 -6.29 13.80
N GLY A 185 1.51 -5.63 14.14
CA GLY A 185 1.54 -4.60 15.16
C GLY A 185 0.56 -3.45 14.88
N PRO A 186 0.14 -2.70 15.92
CA PRO A 186 -0.80 -1.60 15.76
C PRO A 186 -0.20 -0.51 14.86
N PRO A 187 -0.97 0.10 13.94
CA PRO A 187 -0.43 1.14 13.09
C PRO A 187 -0.05 2.39 13.89
N ILE A 188 0.94 3.11 13.41
CA ILE A 188 1.43 4.35 14.02
C ILE A 188 1.02 5.51 13.13
N THR A 189 0.44 6.54 13.74
CA THR A 189 -0.02 7.74 13.04
C THR A 189 0.84 8.92 13.45
N ALA A 190 1.25 9.70 12.45
CA ALA A 190 2.02 10.92 12.62
C ALA A 190 1.48 11.99 11.67
N ARG A 191 1.76 13.26 11.96
CA ARG A 191 1.24 14.39 11.17
C ARG A 191 2.25 15.51 11.06
N GLY A 192 2.27 16.16 9.92
CA GLY A 192 2.94 17.45 9.69
C GLY A 192 2.10 18.35 8.78
N PRO A 193 2.50 19.61 8.60
CA PRO A 193 1.86 20.49 7.62
C PRO A 193 1.95 19.89 6.21
N ARG A 194 0.92 20.15 5.42
CA ARG A 194 0.92 19.85 3.99
C ARG A 194 1.81 20.87 3.28
N ASP A 195 2.68 20.38 2.41
CA ASP A 195 3.43 21.24 1.50
C ASP A 195 2.47 21.91 0.51
N LEU A 196 2.34 23.23 0.61
CA LEU A 196 1.70 24.06 -0.40
C LEU A 196 2.73 24.36 -1.49
N ARG A 197 3.11 23.35 -2.29
CA ARG A 197 3.94 23.54 -3.49
C ARG A 197 3.14 23.27 -4.75
#